data_AF-E1L4X5-F1
#
_entry.id   AF-E1L4X5-F1
#
_cell.length_a   1.000
_cell.length_b   1.000
_cell.length_c   1.000
_cell.angle_alpha   90.00
_cell.angle_beta   90.00
_cell.angle_gamma   90.00
#
_symmetry.space_group_name_H-M   'P 1'
#
loop_
_entity.id
_entity.type
_entity.pdbx_description
1 polymer ?
#
loop_
_entity_poly.entity_id
_entity_poly.type
_entity_poly.pdbx_seq_one_letter_code
_entity_poly.pdbx_strand_id
1 'polypeptide(L)'
;MAVTLVLLILPIILYVLSSTLSIVKTTYTHDYILQDSLSYIEAGKAVYDSGGIPTTGTISSSNGHNLSNITFTQSVTEEVVNGVFILRFIVQAVDNGVTVYEISTFLGSSHH
;
A
#
# COMPACT_ATOMS: atom_id res chain seq x y z
N MET A 1 30.50 29.20 29.01
CA MET A 1 31.21 28.47 27.93
C MET A 1 30.54 27.13 27.66
N ALA A 2 30.54 26.18 28.61
CA ALA A 2 29.89 24.87 28.41
C ALA A 2 28.36 24.95 28.23
N VAL A 3 27.65 25.70 29.08
CA VAL A 3 26.18 25.86 28.99
C VAL A 3 25.75 26.49 27.67
N THR A 4 26.48 27.50 27.20
CA THR A 4 26.22 28.17 25.92
C THR A 4 26.43 27.25 24.72
N LEU A 5 27.44 26.36 24.78
CA LEU A 5 27.69 25.35 23.76
C LEU A 5 26.59 24.29 23.72
N VAL A 6 26.12 23.84 24.90
CA VAL A 6 25.02 22.87 25.01
C VAL A 6 23.71 23.45 24.50
N LEU A 7 23.40 24.71 24.83
CA LEU A 7 22.21 25.41 24.33
C LEU A 7 22.22 25.61 22.81
N LEU A 8 23.40 25.67 22.18
CA LEU A 8 23.53 25.76 20.72
C LEU A 8 23.44 24.38 20.05
N ILE A 9 24.06 23.35 20.62
CA ILE A 9 24.18 22.02 20.00
C ILE A 9 22.93 21.17 20.22
N LEU A 10 22.31 21.24 21.40
CA LEU A 10 21.15 20.40 21.75
C LEU A 10 19.96 20.59 20.77
N PRO A 11 19.55 21.81 20.38
CA PRO A 11 18.48 22.00 19.40
C PRO A 11 18.79 21.35 18.05
N ILE A 12 20.05 21.39 17.62
CA ILE A 12 20.49 20.80 16.34
C ILE A 12 20.37 19.28 16.41
N ILE A 13 20.84 18.65 17.49
CA ILE A 13 20.74 17.20 17.68
C ILE A 13 19.26 16.77 17.71
N LEU A 14 18.42 17.48 18.46
CA LEU A 14 17.00 17.17 18.55
C LEU A 14 16.29 17.34 17.20
N TYR A 15 16.64 18.36 16.42
CA TYR A 15 16.11 18.56 15.08
C TYR A 15 16.48 17.40 14.14
N VAL A 16 17.76 17.01 14.10
CA VAL A 16 18.23 15.89 13.27
C VAL A 16 17.55 14.59 13.69
N LEU A 17 17.46 14.32 15.00
CA LEU A 17 16.79 13.13 15.52
C LEU A 17 15.32 13.10 15.13
N SER A 18 14.60 14.21 15.30
CA SER A 18 13.19 14.32 14.95
C SER A 18 12.96 14.11 13.45
N SER A 19 13.77 14.75 12.60
CA SER A 19 13.69 14.57 11.15
C SER A 19 13.97 13.13 10.74
N THR A 20 14.99 12.52 11.32
CA THR A 20 15.35 11.13 11.03
C THR A 20 14.24 10.17 11.44
N LEU A 21 13.68 10.35 12.65
CA LEU A 21 12.57 9.54 13.13
C LEU A 21 11.34 9.69 12.23
N SER A 22 11.04 10.91 11.77
CA SER A 22 9.94 11.15 10.85
C SER A 22 10.14 10.40 9.53
N ILE A 23 11.34 10.49 8.93
CA ILE A 23 11.66 9.79 7.68
C ILE A 23 11.52 8.28 7.86
N VAL A 24 12.11 7.73 8.92
CA VAL A 24 12.05 6.29 9.21
C VAL A 24 10.61 5.82 9.36
N LYS A 25 9.78 6.56 10.13
CA LYS A 25 8.36 6.24 10.30
C LYS A 25 7.63 6.25 8.96
N THR A 26 7.83 7.27 8.14
CA THR A 26 7.23 7.38 6.81
C THR A 26 7.64 6.20 5.93
N THR A 27 8.92 5.83 5.90
CA THR A 27 9.41 4.68 5.12
C THR A 27 8.74 3.37 5.54
N TYR A 28 8.62 3.10 6.84
CA TYR A 28 7.91 1.91 7.33
C TYR A 28 6.44 1.91 6.93
N THR A 29 5.76 3.06 6.99
CA THR A 29 4.38 3.17 6.51
C THR A 29 4.26 2.80 5.03
N HIS A 30 5.17 3.29 4.18
CA HIS A 30 5.16 2.97 2.74
C HIS A 30 5.43 1.47 2.50
N ASP A 31 6.38 0.89 3.23
CA ASP A 31 6.70 -0.54 3.15
C ASP A 31 5.50 -1.41 3.56
N TYR A 32 4.81 -1.08 4.66
CA TYR A 32 3.62 -1.81 5.08
C TYR A 32 2.46 -1.71 4.08
N ILE A 33 2.25 -0.54 3.47
CA ILE A 33 1.22 -0.37 2.44
C ILE A 33 1.54 -1.26 1.24
N LEU A 34 2.81 -1.33 0.81
CA LEU A 34 3.24 -2.17 -0.30
C LEU A 34 3.07 -3.67 0.02
N GLN A 35 3.47 -4.11 1.22
CA GLN A 35 3.30 -5.49 1.66
C GLN A 35 1.83 -5.92 1.68
N ASP A 36 0.95 -5.11 2.26
CA ASP A 36 -0.48 -5.39 2.29
C ASP A 36 -1.09 -5.40 0.89
N SER A 37 -0.75 -4.40 0.06
CA SER A 37 -1.23 -4.32 -1.34
C SER A 37 -0.83 -5.57 -2.14
N LEU A 38 0.41 -6.03 -1.99
CA LEU A 38 0.90 -7.23 -2.65
C LEU A 38 0.19 -8.49 -2.14
N SER A 39 0.04 -8.62 -0.82
CA SER A 39 -0.69 -9.72 -0.19
C SER A 39 -2.11 -9.85 -0.74
N TYR A 40 -2.81 -8.73 -0.93
CA TYR A 40 -4.15 -8.73 -1.53
C TYR A 40 -4.15 -9.12 -3.01
N ILE A 41 -3.16 -8.66 -3.78
CA ILE A 41 -2.98 -9.09 -5.19
C ILE A 41 -2.79 -10.61 -5.27
N GLU A 42 -1.90 -11.16 -4.43
CA GLU A 42 -1.62 -12.59 -4.40
C GLU A 42 -2.85 -13.39 -3.95
N ALA A 43 -3.55 -12.93 -2.93
CA ALA A 43 -4.79 -13.56 -2.45
C ALA A 43 -5.88 -13.53 -3.54
N GLY A 44 -6.09 -12.39 -4.20
CA GLY A 44 -7.06 -12.28 -5.29
C GLY A 44 -6.71 -13.19 -6.46
N LYS A 45 -5.44 -13.22 -6.87
CA LYS A 45 -4.97 -14.13 -7.92
C LYS A 45 -5.16 -15.60 -7.53
N ALA A 46 -4.84 -15.98 -6.30
CA ALA A 46 -5.03 -17.34 -5.82
C ALA A 46 -6.51 -17.77 -5.84
N VAL A 47 -7.43 -16.87 -5.48
CA VAL A 47 -8.88 -17.12 -5.60
C VAL A 47 -9.25 -17.37 -7.06
N TYR A 48 -8.77 -16.54 -7.98
CA TYR A 48 -9.01 -16.72 -9.42
C TYR A 48 -8.45 -18.04 -9.96
N ASP A 49 -7.20 -18.36 -9.65
CA ASP A 49 -6.53 -19.59 -10.09
C ASP A 49 -7.24 -20.85 -9.57
N SER A 50 -7.97 -20.74 -8.44
CA SER A 50 -8.82 -21.81 -7.90
C SER A 50 -10.22 -21.92 -8.54
N GLY A 51 -10.53 -21.07 -9.53
CA GLY A 51 -11.82 -21.01 -10.22
C GLY A 51 -12.85 -20.08 -9.57
N GLY A 52 -12.44 -19.28 -8.58
CA GLY A 52 -13.29 -18.27 -7.94
C GLY A 52 -13.21 -16.89 -8.60
N ILE A 53 -13.97 -15.94 -8.07
CA ILE A 53 -13.88 -14.51 -8.44
C ILE A 53 -13.27 -13.75 -7.26
N PRO A 54 -12.22 -12.93 -7.46
CA PRO A 54 -11.62 -12.16 -6.39
C PRO A 54 -12.63 -11.23 -5.72
N THR A 55 -12.53 -11.11 -4.39
CA THR A 55 -13.36 -10.18 -3.63
C THR A 55 -13.08 -8.74 -4.06
N THR A 56 -14.15 -7.98 -4.28
CA THR A 56 -14.09 -6.54 -4.58
C THR A 56 -14.68 -5.73 -3.44
N GLY A 57 -14.28 -4.47 -3.33
CA GLY A 57 -14.71 -3.55 -2.28
C GLY A 57 -13.55 -3.04 -1.41
N THR A 58 -13.89 -2.30 -0.38
CA THR A 58 -12.91 -1.68 0.53
C THR A 58 -12.66 -2.57 1.74
N ILE A 59 -11.39 -2.80 2.06
CA ILE A 59 -10.92 -3.57 3.21
C ILE A 59 -9.88 -2.78 4.00
N SER A 60 -9.78 -3.06 5.29
CA SER A 60 -8.73 -2.50 6.15
C SER A 60 -7.41 -3.24 5.96
N SER A 61 -6.31 -2.58 6.35
CA SER A 61 -4.99 -3.22 6.48
C SER A 61 -5.08 -4.57 7.20
N SER A 62 -4.32 -5.53 6.68
CA SER A 62 -4.16 -6.87 7.24
C SER A 62 -2.75 -6.98 7.85
N ASN A 63 -2.40 -8.11 8.47
CA ASN A 63 -1.06 -8.33 9.03
C ASN A 63 -0.65 -7.51 10.28
N GLY A 64 -1.61 -6.86 10.96
CA GLY A 64 -1.32 -6.16 12.22
C GLY A 64 -0.50 -4.87 12.04
N HIS A 65 -0.33 -4.42 10.79
CA HIS A 65 0.25 -3.11 10.49
C HIS A 65 -0.70 -2.01 10.97
N ASN A 66 -0.17 -1.05 11.75
CA ASN A 66 -0.98 0.07 12.20
C ASN A 66 -1.01 1.16 11.12
N LEU A 67 -1.89 0.96 10.14
CA LEU A 67 -2.19 1.90 9.07
C LEU A 67 -3.57 2.55 9.29
N SER A 68 -3.77 3.19 10.45
CA SER A 68 -5.09 3.63 10.91
C SER A 68 -5.88 4.52 9.94
N ASN A 69 -5.22 5.18 8.98
CA ASN A 69 -5.85 6.07 8.00
C ASN A 69 -5.84 5.53 6.56
N ILE A 70 -5.26 4.34 6.34
CA ILE A 70 -5.18 3.72 5.02
C ILE A 70 -6.25 2.63 4.92
N THR A 71 -6.97 2.67 3.81
CA THR A 71 -7.88 1.59 3.39
C THR A 71 -7.45 1.05 2.04
N PHE A 72 -7.80 -0.18 1.73
CA PHE A 72 -7.46 -0.81 0.45
C PHE A 72 -8.73 -1.09 -0.33
N THR A 73 -8.82 -0.58 -1.55
CA THR A 73 -9.94 -0.83 -2.45
C THR A 73 -9.54 -1.84 -3.51
N GLN A 74 -10.27 -2.94 -3.58
CA GLN A 74 -10.07 -4.02 -4.53
C GLN A 74 -11.13 -3.96 -5.63
N SER A 75 -10.71 -4.04 -6.89
CA SER A 75 -11.62 -4.01 -8.03
C SER A 75 -11.14 -4.91 -9.16
N VAL A 76 -12.07 -5.37 -9.99
CA VAL A 76 -11.79 -6.11 -11.22
C VAL A 76 -12.35 -5.31 -12.39
N THR A 77 -11.52 -5.12 -13.41
CA THR A 77 -11.91 -4.47 -14.67
C THR A 77 -11.57 -5.38 -15.84
N GLU A 78 -12.35 -5.34 -16.91
CA GLU A 78 -12.03 -6.06 -18.14
C GLU A 78 -11.27 -5.14 -19.11
N GLU A 79 -10.21 -5.65 -19.72
CA GLU A 79 -9.36 -4.92 -20.66
C GLU A 79 -9.09 -5.76 -21.91
N VAL A 80 -9.08 -5.13 -23.09
CA VAL A 80 -8.76 -5.81 -24.34
C VAL A 80 -7.26 -5.69 -24.61
N VAL A 81 -6.54 -6.80 -24.48
CA VAL A 81 -5.10 -6.88 -24.78
C VAL A 81 -4.92 -7.75 -26.02
N ASN A 82 -4.41 -7.16 -27.10
CA ASN A 82 -4.20 -7.84 -28.38
C ASN A 82 -5.46 -8.54 -28.92
N GLY A 83 -6.65 -7.95 -28.72
CA GLY A 83 -7.92 -8.51 -29.18
C GLY A 83 -8.53 -9.59 -28.28
N VAL A 84 -7.91 -9.88 -27.13
CA VAL A 84 -8.41 -10.83 -26.12
C VAL A 84 -8.90 -10.05 -24.91
N PHE A 85 -10.10 -10.37 -24.41
CA PHE A 85 -10.63 -9.82 -23.15
C PHE A 85 -9.91 -10.48 -21.97
N ILE A 86 -9.21 -9.68 -21.18
CA ILE A 86 -8.46 -10.12 -20.01
C ILE A 86 -8.98 -9.36 -18.78
N LEU A 87 -9.21 -10.08 -17.69
CA LEU A 87 -9.55 -9.48 -16.41
C LEU A 87 -8.29 -8.93 -15.74
N ARG A 88 -8.33 -7.67 -15.34
CA ARG A 88 -7.31 -6.99 -14.54
C ARG A 88 -7.84 -6.79 -13.13
N PHE A 89 -7.11 -7.33 -12.15
CA PHE A 89 -7.38 -7.11 -10.73
C PHE A 89 -6.51 -5.96 -10.23
N ILE A 90 -7.12 -5.04 -9.50
CA ILE A 90 -6.50 -3.79 -9.06
C ILE A 90 -6.71 -3.67 -7.55
N VAL A 91 -5.63 -3.34 -6.84
CA VAL A 91 -5.64 -3.00 -5.42
C VAL A 91 -5.08 -1.59 -5.27
N GLN A 92 -5.89 -0.70 -4.70
CA GLN A 92 -5.54 0.68 -4.44
C GLN A 92 -5.46 0.92 -2.94
N ALA A 93 -4.33 1.41 -2.44
CA ALA A 93 -4.24 1.94 -1.09
C ALA A 93 -4.67 3.41 -1.09
N VAL A 94 -5.64 3.74 -0.24
CA VAL A 94 -6.30 5.03 -0.17
C VAL A 94 -6.03 5.64 1.20
N ASP A 95 -5.32 6.77 1.21
CA ASP A 95 -5.09 7.62 2.39
C ASP A 95 -6.03 8.82 2.32
N ASN A 96 -6.94 8.96 3.28
CA ASN A 96 -7.88 10.10 3.36
C ASN A 96 -8.62 10.40 2.04
N GLY A 97 -9.01 9.35 1.30
CA GLY A 97 -9.71 9.47 0.03
C GLY A 97 -8.82 9.67 -1.20
N VAL A 98 -7.49 9.73 -1.03
CA VAL A 98 -6.52 9.84 -2.12
C VAL A 98 -5.80 8.51 -2.31
N THR A 99 -5.77 7.99 -3.54
CA THR A 99 -4.97 6.81 -3.88
C THR A 99 -3.48 7.14 -3.77
N VAL A 100 -2.80 6.52 -2.82
CA VAL A 100 -1.35 6.67 -2.59
C VAL A 100 -0.54 5.56 -3.26
N TYR A 101 -1.15 4.39 -3.45
CA TYR A 101 -0.57 3.28 -4.19
C TYR A 101 -1.63 2.61 -5.05
N GLU A 102 -1.24 2.17 -6.23
CA GLU A 102 -2.01 1.26 -7.06
C GLU A 102 -1.10 0.16 -7.56
N ILE A 103 -1.51 -1.08 -7.35
CA ILE A 103 -0.91 -2.25 -7.95
C ILE A 103 -2.00 -3.05 -8.64
N SER A 104 -1.64 -3.71 -9.74
CA SER A 104 -2.58 -4.52 -10.50
C SER A 104 -1.90 -5.73 -11.10
N THR A 105 -2.68 -6.78 -11.34
CA THR A 105 -2.24 -7.95 -12.09
C THR A 105 -3.32 -8.41 -13.05
N PHE A 106 -2.93 -9.10 -14.11
CA PHE A 106 -3.88 -9.79 -14.99
C PHE A 106 -4.22 -11.16 -14.40
N LEU A 107 -5.50 -11.49 -14.37
CA LEU A 107 -6.01 -12.76 -13.87
C LEU A 107 -6.09 -13.81 -14.98
N GLY A 108 -6.54 -13.42 -16.18
CA GLY A 108 -6.71 -14.31 -17.32
C GLY A 108 -7.89 -13.92 -18.20
N SER A 109 -8.23 -14.76 -19.17
CA SER A 109 -9.44 -14.58 -20.00
C SER A 109 -10.67 -14.62 -19.12
N SER A 110 -11.64 -13.75 -19.40
CA SER A 110 -12.97 -13.81 -18.79
C SER A 110 -13.51 -15.25 -18.88
N HIS A 111 -13.89 -15.84 -17.76
CA HIS A 111 -14.57 -17.15 -17.71
C HIS A 111 -16.02 -16.95 -18.19
N HIS A 112 -16.18 -16.70 -19.48
CA HIS A 112 -17.48 -16.60 -20.15
C HIS A 112 -17.80 -17.87 -20.92
#